data_AF-A0A4P6MMB6-F1
#
_entry.id   AF-A0A4P6MMB6-F1
#
_cell.length_a   1.000
_cell.length_b   1.000
_cell.length_c   1.000
_cell.angle_alpha   90.00
_cell.angle_beta   90.00
_cell.angle_gamma   90.00
#
_symmetry.space_group_name_H-M   'P 1'
#
loop_
_entity.id
_entity.type
_entity.pdbx_description
1 polymer ?
#
loop_
_entity_poly.entity_id
_entity_poly.type
_entity_poly.pdbx_seq_one_letter_code
_entity_poly.pdbx_strand_id
1 'polypeptide(L)'
;MAHHDLRDAPGHLASTVRHLSSLVQGELELAKAEMKRNVSRATVGLVFFGIAALLALVALNVLASALVAALAMVGVPAVVAALLVGAGLLIVALVLSIVGKSRLSAEALSPSRTAANISRDIDTIKEASHA
;
A
#
# COMPACT_ATOMS: atom_id res chain seq x y z
N MET A 1 0.12 -45.85 -46.45
CA MET A 1 0.40 -44.44 -46.80
C MET A 1 0.46 -43.64 -45.49
N ALA A 2 1.65 -43.54 -44.88
CA ALA A 2 1.88 -42.78 -43.65
C ALA A 2 3.26 -42.13 -43.77
N HIS A 3 3.32 -40.92 -44.30
CA HIS A 3 4.56 -40.15 -44.49
C HIS A 3 4.31 -38.63 -44.33
N HIS A 4 3.65 -38.23 -43.24
CA HIS A 4 3.66 -36.86 -42.74
C HIS A 4 3.61 -36.95 -41.22
N ASP A 5 4.73 -36.70 -40.52
CA ASP A 5 4.67 -36.43 -39.08
C ASP A 5 5.98 -35.83 -38.52
N LEU A 6 7.15 -36.22 -39.04
CA LEU A 6 8.43 -35.78 -38.47
C LEU A 6 9.01 -34.48 -39.06
N ARG A 7 8.45 -33.98 -40.18
CA ARG A 7 8.90 -32.72 -40.82
C ARG A 7 8.12 -31.49 -40.33
N ASP A 8 6.93 -31.68 -39.77
CA ASP A 8 6.04 -30.60 -39.31
C ASP A 8 6.14 -30.34 -37.80
N ALA A 9 6.75 -31.27 -37.05
CA ALA A 9 7.06 -31.12 -35.63
C ALA A 9 7.76 -29.78 -35.27
N PRO A 10 8.75 -29.28 -36.04
CA PRO A 10 9.35 -27.97 -35.79
C PRO A 10 8.34 -26.81 -35.95
N GLY A 11 7.40 -26.94 -36.90
CA GLY A 11 6.36 -25.93 -37.18
C GLY A 11 5.30 -25.85 -36.09
N HIS A 12 4.87 -26.99 -35.55
CA HIS A 12 3.93 -27.06 -34.42
C HIS A 12 4.54 -26.56 -33.11
N LEU A 13 5.82 -26.83 -32.85
CA LEU A 13 6.51 -26.27 -31.69
C LEU A 13 6.62 -24.75 -31.77
N ALA A 14 6.99 -24.22 -32.93
CA ALA A 14 7.13 -22.79 -33.13
C ALA A 14 5.78 -22.04 -33.03
N SER A 15 4.65 -22.65 -33.43
CA SER A 15 3.32 -22.07 -33.25
C SER A 15 2.82 -22.14 -31.80
N THR A 16 3.06 -23.23 -31.07
CA THR A 16 2.75 -23.33 -29.65
C THR A 16 3.54 -22.32 -28.80
N VAL A 17 4.84 -22.12 -29.09
CA VAL A 17 5.65 -21.09 -28.42
C VAL A 17 5.09 -19.69 -28.69
N ARG A 18 4.62 -19.41 -29.92
CA ARG A 18 3.96 -18.14 -30.24
C ARG A 18 2.65 -17.94 -29.50
N HIS A 19 1.80 -18.97 -29.39
CA HIS A 19 0.56 -18.89 -28.62
C HIS A 19 0.82 -18.67 -27.13
N LEU A 20 1.80 -19.37 -26.56
CA LEU A 20 2.19 -19.17 -25.16
C LEU A 20 2.72 -17.76 -24.92
N SER A 21 3.54 -17.23 -25.83
CA SER A 21 4.02 -15.84 -25.79
C SER A 21 2.86 -14.83 -25.84
N SER A 22 1.87 -15.06 -26.71
CA SER A 22 0.69 -14.19 -26.81
C SER A 22 -0.20 -14.22 -25.56
N LEU A 23 -0.33 -15.38 -24.91
CA LEU A 23 -1.06 -15.52 -23.64
C LEU A 23 -0.34 -14.75 -22.52
N VAL A 24 0.97 -14.95 -22.38
CA VAL A 24 1.78 -14.26 -21.36
C VAL A 24 1.73 -12.74 -21.56
N GLN A 25 1.82 -12.26 -22.80
CA GLN A 25 1.66 -10.83 -23.10
C GLN A 25 0.26 -10.33 -22.73
N GLY A 26 -0.79 -11.09 -23.00
CA GLY A 26 -2.16 -10.74 -22.62
C GLY A 26 -2.35 -10.62 -21.10
N GLU A 27 -1.85 -11.59 -20.34
CA GLU A 27 -1.88 -11.57 -18.86
C GLU A 27 -1.07 -10.40 -18.30
N LEU A 28 0.09 -10.09 -18.88
CA LEU A 28 0.89 -8.93 -18.49
C LEU A 28 0.16 -7.61 -18.76
N GLU A 29 -0.48 -7.46 -19.92
CA GLU A 29 -1.28 -6.26 -20.22
C GLU A 29 -2.48 -6.13 -19.29
N LEU A 30 -3.14 -7.24 -18.96
CA LEU A 30 -4.23 -7.26 -17.98
C LEU A 30 -3.73 -6.88 -16.58
N ALA A 31 -2.64 -7.47 -16.12
CA ALA A 31 -2.02 -7.18 -14.84
C ALA A 31 -1.58 -5.70 -14.74
N LYS A 32 -1.00 -5.14 -15.82
CA LYS A 32 -0.70 -3.70 -15.91
C LYS A 32 -1.95 -2.84 -15.81
N ALA A 33 -3.02 -3.21 -16.51
CA ALA A 33 -4.28 -2.48 -16.47
C ALA A 33 -4.92 -2.50 -15.07
N GLU A 34 -4.91 -3.66 -14.41
CA GLU A 34 -5.40 -3.80 -13.04
C GLU A 34 -4.53 -3.03 -12.05
N MET A 35 -3.20 -3.08 -12.18
CA MET A 35 -2.29 -2.31 -11.34
C MET A 35 -2.51 -0.80 -11.52
N LYS A 36 -2.67 -0.31 -12.75
CA LYS A 36 -3.02 1.09 -13.02
C LYS A 36 -4.35 1.49 -12.37
N ARG A 37 -5.35 0.61 -12.42
CA ARG A 37 -6.65 0.84 -11.78
C ARG A 37 -6.54 0.88 -10.26
N ASN A 38 -5.78 -0.04 -9.66
CA ASN A 38 -5.56 -0.09 -8.21
C ASN A 38 -4.77 1.12 -7.72
N VAL A 39 -3.71 1.52 -8.43
CA VAL A 39 -2.95 2.75 -8.15
C VAL A 39 -3.84 3.97 -8.26
N SER A 40 -4.64 4.09 -9.32
CA SER A 40 -5.56 5.23 -9.48
C SER A 40 -6.55 5.35 -8.33
N ARG A 41 -7.17 4.23 -7.90
CA ARG A 41 -8.08 4.22 -6.74
C ARG A 41 -7.37 4.60 -5.45
N ALA A 42 -6.17 4.07 -5.22
CA ALA A 42 -5.35 4.42 -4.05
C ALA A 42 -5.00 5.91 -4.05
N THR A 43 -4.62 6.48 -5.20
CA THR A 43 -4.31 7.92 -5.33
C THR A 43 -5.52 8.79 -5.02
N VAL A 44 -6.70 8.46 -5.56
CA VAL A 44 -7.93 9.20 -5.24
C VAL A 44 -8.25 9.12 -3.76
N GLY A 45 -8.10 7.93 -3.16
CA GLY A 45 -8.24 7.73 -1.72
C GLY A 45 -7.29 8.61 -0.90
N LEU A 46 -6.01 8.70 -1.30
CA LEU A 46 -5.01 9.55 -0.66
C LEU A 46 -5.36 11.04 -0.74
N VAL A 47 -5.88 11.51 -1.89
CA VAL A 47 -6.33 12.90 -2.03
C VAL A 47 -7.48 13.21 -1.07
N PHE A 48 -8.51 12.36 -1.02
CA PHE A 48 -9.61 12.54 -0.07
C PHE A 48 -9.14 12.50 1.38
N PHE A 49 -8.23 11.58 1.73
CA PHE A 49 -7.64 11.53 3.06
C PHE A 49 -6.84 12.79 3.39
N GLY A 50 -6.11 13.35 2.42
CA GLY A 50 -5.41 14.61 2.56
C GLY A 50 -6.35 15.77 2.86
N ILE A 51 -7.45 15.90 2.10
CA ILE A 51 -8.47 16.93 2.34
C ILE A 51 -9.12 16.75 3.73
N ALA A 52 -9.49 15.51 4.08
CA ALA A 52 -10.06 15.20 5.38
C ALA A 52 -9.11 15.54 6.53
N ALA A 53 -7.81 15.25 6.39
CA ALA A 53 -6.79 15.59 7.38
C ALA A 53 -6.65 17.12 7.57
N LEU A 54 -6.68 17.89 6.47
CA LEU A 54 -6.65 19.36 6.54
C LEU A 54 -7.89 19.92 7.26
N LEU A 55 -9.09 19.44 6.90
CA LEU A 55 -10.33 19.84 7.57
C LEU A 55 -10.33 19.45 9.05
N ALA A 56 -9.87 18.25 9.38
CA ALA A 56 -9.74 17.80 10.75
C ALA A 56 -8.76 18.68 11.55
N LEU A 57 -7.66 19.12 10.95
CA LEU A 57 -6.71 20.03 11.60
C LEU A 57 -7.35 21.40 11.89
N VAL A 58 -8.10 21.96 10.95
CA VAL A 58 -8.83 23.22 11.17
C VAL A 58 -9.88 23.05 12.27
N ALA A 59 -10.71 22.00 12.19
CA ALA A 59 -11.72 21.70 13.19
C ALA A 59 -11.12 21.48 14.58
N LEU A 60 -9.97 20.79 14.67
CA LEU A 60 -9.26 20.57 15.93
C LEU A 60 -8.81 21.88 16.58
N ASN A 61 -8.33 22.86 15.80
CA ASN A 61 -7.96 24.17 16.33
C ASN A 61 -9.18 24.96 16.86
N VAL A 62 -10.31 24.90 16.14
CA VAL A 62 -11.56 25.52 16.57
C VAL A 62 -12.06 24.88 17.87
N LEU A 63 -12.07 23.55 17.95
CA LEU A 63 -12.48 22.79 19.13
C LEU A 63 -11.53 23.03 20.32
N ALA A 64 -10.22 23.07 20.08
CA ALA A 64 -9.24 23.39 21.12
C ALA A 64 -9.46 24.81 21.68
N SER A 65 -9.68 25.79 20.80
CA SER A 65 -9.99 27.17 21.21
C SER A 65 -11.28 27.25 22.00
N ALA A 66 -12.32 26.52 21.58
CA ALA A 66 -13.59 26.43 22.29
C ALA A 66 -13.42 25.80 23.69
N LEU A 67 -12.59 24.75 23.81
CA LEU A 67 -12.30 24.13 25.10
C LEU A 67 -11.52 25.06 26.03
N VAL A 68 -10.53 25.79 25.51
CA VAL A 68 -9.82 26.83 26.28
C VAL A 68 -10.77 27.91 26.78
N ALA A 69 -11.66 28.40 25.91
CA ALA A 69 -12.68 29.37 26.30
C ALA A 69 -13.66 28.80 27.34
N ALA A 70 -14.07 27.54 27.20
CA ALA A 70 -14.93 26.86 28.17
C ALA A 70 -14.27 26.76 29.55
N LEU A 71 -13.00 26.38 29.62
CA LEU A 71 -12.24 26.37 30.88
C LEU A 71 -12.08 27.78 31.47
N ALA A 72 -11.87 28.78 30.62
CA ALA A 72 -11.78 30.16 31.06
C ALA A 72 -13.10 30.67 31.69
N MET A 73 -14.25 30.27 31.16
CA MET A 73 -15.56 30.61 31.73
C MET A 73 -15.80 30.01 33.13
N VAL A 74 -15.15 28.90 33.46
CA VAL A 74 -15.24 28.26 34.79
C VAL A 74 -14.23 28.86 35.79
N GLY A 75 -13.49 29.91 35.38
CA GLY A 75 -12.58 30.67 36.25
C GLY A 75 -11.11 30.29 36.11
N VAL A 76 -10.75 29.42 35.16
CA VAL A 76 -9.33 29.10 34.88
C VAL A 76 -8.69 30.26 34.11
N PRO A 77 -7.51 30.76 34.48
CA PRO A 77 -6.81 31.78 33.68
C PRO A 77 -6.58 31.28 32.24
N ALA A 78 -6.88 32.11 31.24
CA ALA A 78 -6.87 31.69 29.83
C ALA A 78 -5.54 31.06 29.38
N VAL A 79 -4.42 31.60 29.87
CA VAL A 79 -3.07 31.06 29.60
C VAL A 79 -2.92 29.64 30.16
N VAL A 80 -3.37 29.41 31.41
CA VAL A 80 -3.30 28.10 32.06
C VAL A 80 -4.21 27.09 31.35
N ALA A 81 -5.42 27.52 30.96
CA ALA A 81 -6.34 26.70 30.17
C ALA A 81 -5.71 26.28 28.83
N ALA A 82 -5.09 27.22 28.09
CA ALA A 82 -4.39 26.94 26.85
C ALA A 82 -3.23 25.97 27.03
N LEU A 83 -2.45 26.11 28.09
CA LEU A 83 -1.35 25.19 28.41
C LEU A 83 -1.85 23.78 28.72
N LEU A 84 -2.93 23.64 29.50
CA LEU A 84 -3.50 22.32 29.83
C LEU A 84 -4.06 21.61 28.58
N VAL A 85 -4.85 22.31 27.77
CA VAL A 85 -5.42 21.75 26.54
C VAL A 85 -4.30 21.40 25.54
N GLY A 86 -3.34 22.31 25.36
CA GLY A 86 -2.18 22.09 24.49
C GLY A 86 -1.34 20.89 24.93
N ALA A 87 -1.04 20.77 26.22
CA ALA A 87 -0.31 19.62 26.76
C ALA A 87 -1.06 18.30 26.53
N GLY A 88 -2.38 18.29 26.74
CA GLY A 88 -3.22 17.12 26.45
C GLY A 88 -3.17 16.71 24.98
N LEU A 89 -3.29 17.67 24.07
CA LEU A 89 -3.20 17.41 22.62
C LEU A 89 -1.81 16.90 22.21
N LEU A 90 -0.73 17.42 22.81
CA LEU A 90 0.63 16.94 22.56
C LEU A 90 0.83 15.49 23.01
N ILE A 91 0.26 15.09 24.15
CA ILE A 91 0.30 13.70 24.61
C ILE A 91 -0.41 12.78 23.61
N VAL A 92 -1.61 13.16 23.16
CA VAL A 92 -2.35 12.41 22.15
C VAL A 92 -1.56 12.32 20.84
N ALA A 93 -0.98 13.43 20.38
CA ALA A 93 -0.17 13.47 19.17
C ALA A 93 1.06 12.54 19.27
N LEU A 94 1.73 12.51 20.42
CA LEU A 94 2.88 11.62 20.66
C LEU A 94 2.48 10.15 20.58
N VAL A 95 1.39 9.76 21.23
CA VAL A 95 0.87 8.38 21.19
C VAL A 95 0.50 7.98 19.77
N LEU A 96 -0.25 8.82 19.05
CA LEU A 96 -0.62 8.56 17.66
C LEU A 96 0.61 8.47 16.75
N SER A 97 1.65 9.28 16.99
CA SER A 97 2.89 9.22 16.21
C SER A 97 3.63 7.89 16.41
N ILE A 98 3.71 7.41 17.65
CA ILE A 98 4.35 6.12 17.97
C ILE A 98 3.58 4.96 17.33
N VAL A 99 2.26 4.95 17.47
CA VAL A 99 1.39 3.92 16.87
C VAL A 99 1.44 3.99 15.34
N GLY A 100 1.38 5.19 14.75
CA GLY A 100 1.49 5.37 13.31
C GLY A 100 2.81 4.84 12.77
N LYS A 101 3.93 5.17 13.43
CA LYS A 101 5.27 4.69 13.04
C LYS A 101 5.37 3.16 13.06
N SER A 102 4.79 2.48 14.06
CA SER A 102 4.85 1.01 14.11
C SER A 102 4.06 0.37 12.97
N ARG A 103 2.93 0.96 12.58
CA ARG A 103 2.07 0.50 11.47
C ARG A 103 2.66 0.78 10.09
N LEU A 104 3.47 1.82 9.95
CA LEU A 104 4.15 2.19 8.70
C LEU A 104 5.59 1.66 8.60
N SER A 105 6.04 0.84 9.55
CA SER A 105 7.37 0.27 9.50
C SER A 105 7.58 -0.55 8.21
N ALA A 106 8.77 -0.46 7.61
CA ALA A 106 9.09 -1.19 6.38
C ALA A 106 8.89 -2.71 6.54
N GLU A 107 9.06 -3.20 7.76
CA GLU A 107 8.84 -4.60 8.15
C GLU A 107 7.34 -4.97 8.16
N ALA A 108 6.45 -4.06 8.55
CA ALA A 108 5.01 -4.24 8.46
C ALA A 108 4.46 -4.10 7.03
N LEU A 109 5.16 -3.36 6.16
CA LEU A 109 4.77 -3.12 4.78
C LEU A 109 5.43 -4.09 3.77
N SER A 110 6.47 -4.82 4.17
CA SER A 110 7.12 -5.82 3.34
C SER A 110 6.22 -7.06 3.21
N PRO A 111 5.88 -7.52 1.98
CA PRO A 111 5.14 -8.76 1.78
C PRO A 111 6.02 -9.98 2.07
N SER A 112 6.25 -10.23 3.36
CA SER A 112 7.18 -11.24 3.87
C SER A 112 6.89 -12.65 3.38
N ARG A 113 5.61 -13.02 3.24
CA ARG A 113 5.19 -14.32 2.70
C ARG A 113 5.46 -14.45 1.20
N THR A 114 5.18 -13.40 0.43
CA THR A 114 5.37 -13.41 -1.03
C THR A 114 6.85 -13.42 -1.38
N ALA A 115 7.65 -12.61 -0.69
CA ALA A 115 9.10 -12.61 -0.86
C ALA A 115 9.72 -13.97 -0.50
N ALA A 116 9.29 -14.59 0.61
CA ALA A 116 9.80 -15.89 1.03
C ALA A 116 9.44 -17.03 0.05
N ASN A 117 8.25 -17.00 -0.56
CA ASN A 117 7.85 -17.99 -1.56
C ASN A 117 8.67 -17.83 -2.85
N ILE A 118 8.88 -16.59 -3.32
CA ILE A 118 9.70 -16.33 -4.52
C ILE A 118 11.14 -16.83 -4.33
N SER A 119 11.74 -16.62 -3.15
CA SER A 119 13.09 -17.13 -2.87
C SER A 119 13.15 -18.66 -2.94
N ARG A 120 12.17 -19.37 -2.35
CA ARG A 120 12.12 -20.85 -2.41
C ARG A 120 11.91 -21.37 -3.82
N ASP A 121 11.09 -20.70 -4.62
CA ASP A 121 10.83 -21.11 -6.01
C ASP A 121 12.11 -20.96 -6.86
N ILE A 122 12.89 -19.89 -6.65
CA ILE A 122 14.19 -19.69 -7.30
C ILE A 122 15.20 -20.78 -6.89
N ASP A 123 15.24 -21.14 -5.60
CA ASP A 123 16.13 -22.18 -5.10
C ASP A 123 15.78 -23.56 -5.66
N THR A 124 14.49 -23.87 -5.77
CA THR A 124 13.99 -25.12 -6.36
C THR A 124 14.38 -25.23 -7.85
N ILE A 125 14.32 -24.12 -8.60
CA ILE A 125 14.74 -24.09 -10.00
C ILE A 125 16.26 -24.27 -10.14
N LYS A 126 17.06 -23.69 -9.23
CA LYS A 126 18.51 -23.87 -9.21
C LYS A 126 18.91 -25.32 -8.91
N GLU A 127 18.25 -25.97 -7.94
CA GLU A 127 18.49 -27.37 -7.64
C GLU A 127 18.15 -28.27 -8.83
N ALA A 128 17.03 -27.99 -9.51
CA ALA A 128 16.62 -28.73 -10.71
C ALA A 128 17.53 -28.52 -11.93
N SER A 129 18.29 -27.43 -12.01
CA SER A 129 19.27 -27.21 -13.10
C SER A 129 20.65 -27.80 -12.82
N HIS A 130 20.90 -28.27 -11.59
CA HIS A 130 22.16 -28.87 -11.17
C HIS A 130 22.09 -30.39 -10.96
N ALA A 131 20.91 -31.00 -11.15
CA ALA A 131 20.68 -32.44 -11.19
C ALA A 131 20.59 -32.95 -12.64
#